data_AF-A0A507EZ79-F1
#
_entry.id   AF-A0A507EZ79-F1
#
_cell.length_a   1.000
_cell.length_b   1.000
_cell.length_c   1.000
_cell.angle_alpha   90.00
_cell.angle_beta   90.00
_cell.angle_gamma   90.00
#
_symmetry.space_group_name_H-M   'P 1'
#
loop_
_entity.id
_entity.type
_entity.pdbx_description
1 polymer ?
#
loop_
_entity_poly.entity_id
_entity_poly.type
_entity_poly.pdbx_seq_one_letter_code
_entity_poly.pdbx_strand_id
1 'polypeptide(L)'
;MKAKFARTSGASFYGHNLVAQGHDEDDRGEERRKRRNAKPDSWLKLIENIRKQSIENNCFVVWRVFHRQETAFRAADTSLEPLRVFSYEIDVQRPGIRRFVISTVDGFWTKYCSMAPAERVYYEVIRENTPCKLYFDIEFSIDLNPGLDTHAMMVVFKERVIEELSDVFQLRINMQHILDLDSTTDVKFSRHLIFNIPNTAWRNNAHVGQFVHNLAHKLRTEHTMLQQLSEKTPEQQTRFNQISILFIKTSHDPSSLFIDEGVYSRNRNFRIVHSSKIGKHAFLRHYSTSPDSEFEMNPNEPGDFIASLVSITQWVPGTRLLNALNTVEISNSVSSTPKALIKPPASYGPDNVSAYPEIDAYVAQWIQQNTETASASKPTIKSVSNFSQDKILFYSVAGNRYCFNVQREHKSNGVYYVVDLKRGSFSQRCHDPECKHFMSRDVDLPLRMNPFASLSEDIDDEYDGLKEFGQATESNCADTFDAIWDEIPDDEILRLEF
;
A
#
# COMPACT_ATOMS: atom_id res chain seq x y z
N MET A 1 -61.10 23.05 -44.73
CA MET A 1 -61.25 23.46 -46.15
C MET A 1 -60.13 22.81 -46.95
N LYS A 2 -60.49 22.04 -48.00
CA LYS A 2 -59.73 21.59 -49.20
C LYS A 2 -58.25 21.15 -49.02
N ALA A 3 -57.70 20.12 -49.64
CA ALA A 3 -58.11 18.96 -50.44
C ALA A 3 -56.78 18.32 -50.89
N LYS A 4 -56.67 16.99 -50.94
CA LYS A 4 -56.23 16.23 -52.13
C LYS A 4 -56.03 14.75 -51.79
N PHE A 5 -56.89 13.95 -52.41
CA PHE A 5 -56.74 12.52 -52.67
C PHE A 5 -55.74 12.29 -53.82
N ALA A 6 -55.02 11.16 -53.77
CA ALA A 6 -54.74 10.34 -54.94
C ALA A 6 -54.59 8.87 -54.52
N ARG A 7 -55.21 7.99 -55.31
CA ARG A 7 -55.48 6.56 -55.11
C ARG A 7 -54.31 5.67 -55.56
N THR A 8 -54.27 4.43 -55.08
CA THR A 8 -54.15 3.16 -55.88
C THR A 8 -54.25 1.95 -54.93
N SER A 9 -55.38 1.20 -54.98
CA SER A 9 -55.55 -0.18 -55.52
C SER A 9 -54.87 -1.27 -54.69
N GLY A 10 -55.58 -2.13 -53.93
CA GLY A 10 -56.37 -3.31 -54.37
C GLY A 10 -55.46 -4.56 -54.30
N ALA A 11 -55.76 -5.70 -53.67
CA ALA A 11 -57.01 -6.42 -53.52
C ALA A 11 -56.95 -7.41 -52.33
N SER A 12 -58.11 -7.97 -52.02
CA SER A 12 -58.43 -8.95 -50.98
C SER A 12 -58.51 -10.38 -51.57
N PHE A 13 -58.26 -11.41 -50.73
CA PHE A 13 -59.18 -12.52 -50.40
C PHE A 13 -58.64 -13.98 -50.39
N TYR A 14 -59.06 -14.69 -49.32
CA TYR A 14 -59.20 -16.13 -49.02
C TYR A 14 -58.00 -17.13 -48.97
N GLY A 15 -57.65 -17.52 -47.74
CA GLY A 15 -57.97 -18.81 -47.10
C GLY A 15 -57.60 -20.14 -47.76
N HIS A 16 -56.74 -20.93 -47.10
CA HIS A 16 -56.90 -22.38 -46.92
C HIS A 16 -55.94 -22.91 -45.84
N ASN A 17 -56.44 -23.87 -45.04
CA ASN A 17 -55.77 -24.56 -43.94
C ASN A 17 -55.31 -25.97 -44.39
N LEU A 18 -54.37 -26.56 -43.64
CA LEU A 18 -53.82 -27.94 -43.67
C LEU A 18 -52.60 -28.11 -44.62
N VAL A 19 -51.43 -28.67 -44.27
CA VAL A 19 -51.06 -29.77 -43.37
C VAL A 19 -49.63 -29.55 -42.84
N ALA A 20 -49.40 -30.10 -41.64
CA ALA A 20 -48.19 -30.13 -40.82
C ALA A 20 -46.86 -30.45 -41.51
N GLN A 21 -45.78 -29.83 -41.02
CA GLN A 21 -44.51 -30.48 -40.70
C GLN A 21 -43.83 -29.64 -39.61
N GLY A 22 -43.58 -30.27 -38.45
CA GLY A 22 -42.81 -29.65 -37.38
C GLY A 22 -41.36 -29.44 -37.82
N HIS A 23 -40.71 -28.48 -37.16
CA HIS A 23 -39.27 -28.36 -36.88
C HIS A 23 -39.05 -26.90 -36.44
N ASP A 24 -39.42 -26.58 -35.18
CA ASP A 24 -39.28 -25.22 -34.61
C ASP A 24 -38.71 -25.27 -33.17
N GLU A 25 -37.87 -26.27 -32.90
CA GLU A 25 -37.13 -26.38 -31.63
C GLU A 25 -35.60 -26.34 -31.79
N ASP A 26 -35.04 -26.43 -33.00
CA ASP A 26 -33.57 -26.45 -33.19
C ASP A 26 -32.92 -25.06 -33.39
N ASP A 27 -33.62 -24.07 -33.94
CA ASP A 27 -33.04 -22.74 -34.22
C ASP A 27 -32.78 -21.89 -32.96
N ARG A 28 -33.52 -22.15 -31.87
CA ARG A 28 -33.29 -21.50 -30.57
C ARG A 28 -32.07 -22.07 -29.82
N GLY A 29 -31.60 -23.25 -30.21
CA GLY A 29 -30.38 -23.86 -29.67
C GLY A 29 -29.11 -23.27 -30.28
N GLU A 30 -29.14 -22.93 -31.57
CA GLU A 30 -27.98 -22.45 -32.32
C GLU A 30 -27.65 -20.98 -32.04
N GLU A 31 -28.68 -20.14 -31.82
CA GLU A 31 -28.51 -18.75 -31.38
C GLU A 31 -28.00 -18.64 -29.93
N ARG A 32 -28.40 -19.58 -29.05
CA ARG A 32 -27.87 -19.70 -27.68
C ARG A 32 -26.43 -20.24 -27.66
N ARG A 33 -26.05 -21.13 -28.60
CA ARG A 33 -24.67 -21.62 -28.75
C ARG A 33 -23.72 -20.56 -29.29
N LYS A 34 -24.16 -19.68 -30.20
CA LYS A 34 -23.36 -18.54 -30.68
C LYS A 34 -23.06 -17.49 -29.60
N ARG A 35 -23.96 -17.30 -28.62
CA ARG A 35 -23.72 -16.42 -27.46
C ARG A 35 -22.80 -17.01 -26.38
N ARG A 36 -22.68 -18.34 -26.28
CA ARG A 36 -21.80 -19.02 -25.31
C ARG A 36 -20.34 -19.20 -25.77
N ASN A 37 -20.03 -18.96 -27.05
CA ASN A 37 -18.68 -19.13 -27.61
C ASN A 37 -18.01 -17.81 -28.06
N ALA A 38 -18.44 -16.65 -27.56
CA ALA A 38 -17.71 -15.40 -27.76
C ALA A 38 -16.46 -15.39 -26.85
N LYS A 39 -15.31 -15.68 -27.44
CA LYS A 39 -13.98 -15.75 -26.82
C LYS A 39 -13.60 -14.46 -26.02
N PRO A 40 -12.58 -14.55 -25.13
CA PRO A 40 -12.13 -13.48 -24.21
C PRO A 40 -11.73 -12.15 -24.86
N ASP A 41 -11.56 -12.14 -26.18
CA ASP A 41 -11.36 -10.92 -26.98
C ASP A 41 -12.49 -9.90 -26.82
N SER A 42 -13.70 -10.30 -26.43
CA SER A 42 -14.82 -9.38 -26.22
C SER A 42 -14.63 -8.48 -25.00
N TRP A 43 -13.98 -8.96 -23.93
CA TRP A 43 -13.75 -8.18 -22.71
C TRP A 43 -12.56 -7.26 -22.85
N LEU A 44 -11.47 -7.72 -23.46
CA LEU A 44 -10.33 -6.86 -23.79
C LEU A 44 -10.72 -5.82 -24.83
N LYS A 45 -11.53 -6.16 -25.85
CA LYS A 45 -12.11 -5.17 -26.78
C LYS A 45 -13.12 -4.27 -26.08
N LEU A 46 -13.85 -4.73 -25.07
CA LEU A 46 -14.74 -3.87 -24.29
C LEU A 46 -13.95 -2.89 -23.43
N ILE A 47 -12.90 -3.32 -22.74
CA ILE A 47 -12.01 -2.46 -21.96
C ILE A 47 -11.24 -1.50 -22.87
N GLU A 48 -10.79 -1.97 -24.04
CA GLU A 48 -10.11 -1.13 -25.02
C GLU A 48 -11.08 -0.18 -25.72
N ASN A 49 -12.35 -0.57 -25.93
CA ASN A 49 -13.40 0.32 -26.41
C ASN A 49 -13.88 1.29 -25.33
N ILE A 50 -13.86 0.92 -24.04
CA ILE A 50 -14.12 1.83 -22.91
C ILE A 50 -12.95 2.80 -22.77
N ARG A 51 -11.70 2.35 -22.94
CA ARG A 51 -10.53 3.23 -22.99
C ARG A 51 -10.57 4.15 -24.20
N LYS A 52 -10.86 3.64 -25.40
CA LYS A 52 -11.00 4.43 -26.63
C LYS A 52 -12.17 5.40 -26.52
N GLN A 53 -13.33 4.98 -26.01
CA GLN A 53 -14.45 5.89 -25.71
C GLN A 53 -14.13 6.88 -24.59
N SER A 54 -13.31 6.54 -23.59
CA SER A 54 -12.89 7.46 -22.53
C SER A 54 -11.84 8.47 -23.01
N ILE A 55 -11.04 8.11 -24.00
CA ILE A 55 -10.09 8.98 -24.70
C ILE A 55 -10.83 9.86 -25.71
N GLU A 56 -11.81 9.31 -26.43
CA GLU A 56 -12.64 10.02 -27.42
C GLU A 56 -13.73 10.91 -26.80
N ASN A 57 -14.22 10.61 -25.57
CA ASN A 57 -15.27 11.38 -24.88
C ASN A 57 -14.79 12.31 -23.75
N ASN A 58 -13.48 12.63 -23.68
CA ASN A 58 -12.94 13.57 -22.69
C ASN A 58 -13.14 13.14 -21.21
N CYS A 59 -12.35 12.15 -20.80
CA CYS A 59 -11.84 11.92 -19.43
C CYS A 59 -12.85 11.95 -18.26
N PHE A 60 -13.23 10.77 -17.75
CA PHE A 60 -13.81 10.66 -16.40
C PHE A 60 -12.74 10.93 -15.33
N VAL A 61 -12.35 12.18 -15.13
CA VAL A 61 -11.50 12.58 -13.99
C VAL A 61 -12.33 12.43 -12.71
N VAL A 62 -12.03 11.40 -11.92
CA VAL A 62 -12.57 11.30 -10.55
C VAL A 62 -11.96 12.43 -9.73
N TRP A 63 -12.76 13.39 -9.28
CA TRP A 63 -12.31 14.50 -8.42
C TRP A 63 -13.35 14.78 -7.35
N ARG A 64 -13.26 14.07 -6.22
CA ARG A 64 -14.22 14.24 -5.10
C ARG A 64 -13.51 14.82 -3.90
N VAL A 65 -14.08 15.89 -3.34
CA VAL A 65 -13.50 16.66 -2.24
C VAL A 65 -14.20 16.33 -0.92
N PHE A 66 -13.41 16.17 0.12
CA PHE A 66 -13.83 15.81 1.47
C PHE A 66 -13.29 16.82 2.48
N HIS A 67 -14.04 17.00 3.57
CA HIS A 67 -13.63 17.83 4.70
C HIS A 67 -12.70 17.10 5.67
N ARG A 68 -12.86 15.77 5.79
CA ARG A 68 -12.12 14.95 6.74
C ARG A 68 -11.28 13.90 6.01
N GLN A 69 -10.05 13.72 6.46
CA GLN A 69 -9.11 12.75 5.87
C GLN A 69 -9.67 11.33 5.89
N GLU A 70 -10.22 10.89 7.03
CA GLU A 70 -10.77 9.55 7.19
C GLU A 70 -11.90 9.26 6.20
N THR A 71 -12.77 10.25 5.93
CA THR A 71 -13.84 10.10 4.95
C THR A 71 -13.31 9.99 3.52
N ALA A 72 -12.20 10.67 3.21
CA ALA A 72 -11.53 10.52 1.92
C ALA A 72 -10.89 9.13 1.78
N PHE A 73 -10.23 8.63 2.84
CA PHE A 73 -9.68 7.27 2.85
C PHE A 73 -10.77 6.22 2.65
N ARG A 74 -11.85 6.28 3.40
CA ARG A 74 -12.96 5.33 3.26
C ARG A 74 -13.54 5.34 1.85
N ALA A 75 -13.71 6.51 1.25
CA ALA A 75 -14.22 6.64 -0.11
C ALA A 75 -13.23 6.16 -1.18
N ALA A 76 -11.92 6.28 -0.94
CA ALA A 76 -10.89 5.72 -1.81
C ALA A 76 -10.87 4.19 -1.70
N ASP A 77 -10.96 3.64 -0.48
CA ASP A 77 -10.90 2.20 -0.20
C ASP A 77 -12.10 1.42 -0.71
N THR A 78 -13.27 2.06 -0.79
CA THR A 78 -14.48 1.43 -1.35
C THR A 78 -14.55 1.53 -2.87
N SER A 79 -13.57 2.17 -3.52
CA SER A 79 -13.52 2.27 -4.97
C SER A 79 -12.88 1.04 -5.61
N LEU A 80 -13.39 0.66 -6.77
CA LEU A 80 -12.72 -0.31 -7.65
C LEU A 80 -11.54 0.32 -8.40
N GLU A 81 -11.56 1.64 -8.57
CA GLU A 81 -10.46 2.40 -9.18
C GLU A 81 -9.32 2.59 -8.16
N PRO A 82 -8.05 2.65 -8.60
CA PRO A 82 -6.89 2.83 -7.72
C PRO A 82 -6.77 4.29 -7.26
N LEU A 83 -7.78 4.78 -6.53
CA LEU A 83 -7.84 6.16 -6.06
C LEU A 83 -6.75 6.43 -5.01
N ARG A 84 -6.21 7.64 -5.06
CA ARG A 84 -5.26 8.19 -4.10
C ARG A 84 -5.86 9.42 -3.43
N VAL A 85 -5.38 9.71 -2.23
CA VAL A 85 -5.80 10.90 -1.48
C VAL A 85 -4.71 11.94 -1.56
N PHE A 86 -5.07 13.10 -2.09
CA PHE A 86 -4.27 14.31 -2.05
C PHE A 86 -4.93 15.29 -1.08
N SER A 87 -4.18 16.28 -0.61
CA SER A 87 -4.72 17.37 0.17
C SER A 87 -4.27 18.71 -0.39
N TYR A 88 -4.98 19.76 -0.01
CA TYR A 88 -4.59 21.13 -0.32
C TYR A 88 -5.02 22.06 0.79
N GLU A 89 -4.22 23.10 1.01
CA GLU A 89 -4.52 24.14 1.99
C GLU A 89 -5.57 25.10 1.42
N ILE A 90 -6.49 25.57 2.27
CA ILE A 90 -7.62 26.41 1.83
C ILE A 90 -7.59 27.84 2.35
N ASP A 91 -6.77 28.14 3.35
CA ASP A 91 -6.83 29.41 4.06
C ASP A 91 -5.42 29.93 4.38
N VAL A 92 -5.09 31.09 3.79
CA VAL A 92 -3.80 31.77 4.01
C VAL A 92 -3.71 32.33 5.43
N GLN A 93 -4.85 32.73 6.02
CA GLN A 93 -4.92 33.31 7.36
C GLN A 93 -4.95 32.24 8.44
N ARG A 94 -5.39 31.02 8.10
CA ARG A 94 -5.38 29.85 8.99
C ARG A 94 -4.58 28.71 8.36
N PRO A 95 -3.24 28.83 8.34
CA PRO A 95 -2.38 27.81 7.77
C PRO A 95 -2.61 26.45 8.43
N GLY A 96 -2.53 25.38 7.64
CA GLY A 96 -2.73 24.00 8.10
C GLY A 96 -4.16 23.46 8.00
N ILE A 97 -5.18 24.30 7.77
CA ILE A 97 -6.51 23.81 7.43
C ILE A 97 -6.50 23.26 6.00
N ARG A 98 -6.90 22.00 5.85
CA ARG A 98 -6.84 21.27 4.57
C ARG A 98 -8.19 20.73 4.14
N ARG A 99 -8.33 20.56 2.84
CA ARG A 99 -9.31 19.68 2.21
C ARG A 99 -8.61 18.50 1.57
N PHE A 100 -9.34 17.41 1.42
CA PHE A 100 -8.82 16.16 0.87
C PHE A 100 -9.54 15.88 -0.43
N VAL A 101 -8.81 15.54 -1.48
CA VAL A 101 -9.37 15.15 -2.76
C VAL A 101 -8.97 13.71 -3.06
N ILE A 102 -9.92 12.92 -3.54
CA ILE A 102 -9.62 11.60 -4.11
C ILE A 102 -9.64 11.67 -5.63
N SER A 103 -8.65 11.05 -6.26
CA SER A 103 -8.52 10.95 -7.71
C SER A 103 -7.61 9.77 -8.07
N THR A 104 -7.64 9.30 -9.32
CA THR A 104 -6.55 8.49 -9.86
C THR A 104 -5.30 9.38 -10.02
N VAL A 105 -4.11 8.78 -10.13
CA VAL A 105 -2.87 9.54 -10.35
C VAL A 105 -2.94 10.33 -11.66
N ASP A 106 -3.39 9.68 -12.74
CA ASP A 106 -3.52 10.31 -14.07
C ASP A 106 -4.60 11.39 -14.11
N GLY A 107 -5.74 11.12 -13.47
CA GLY A 107 -6.83 12.09 -13.35
C GLY A 107 -6.41 13.32 -12.54
N PHE A 108 -5.66 13.12 -11.46
CA PHE A 108 -5.09 14.21 -10.69
C PHE A 108 -4.12 15.02 -11.55
N TRP A 109 -3.18 14.37 -12.23
CA TRP A 109 -2.18 15.03 -13.06
C TRP A 109 -2.82 15.88 -14.17
N THR A 110 -3.78 15.31 -14.90
CA THR A 110 -4.48 16.01 -15.99
C THR A 110 -5.12 17.30 -15.50
N LYS A 111 -5.84 17.22 -14.38
CA LYS A 111 -6.47 18.39 -13.78
C LYS A 111 -5.43 19.36 -13.18
N TYR A 112 -4.41 18.84 -12.51
CA TYR A 112 -3.35 19.63 -11.89
C TYR A 112 -2.54 20.45 -12.92
N CYS A 113 -2.24 19.89 -14.10
CA CYS A 113 -1.61 20.61 -15.20
C CYS A 113 -2.46 21.80 -15.69
N SER A 114 -3.79 21.65 -15.69
CA SER A 114 -4.70 22.72 -16.13
C SER A 114 -4.85 23.87 -15.13
N MET A 115 -4.38 23.71 -13.88
CA MET A 115 -4.47 24.74 -12.84
C MET A 115 -3.45 25.85 -13.08
N ALA A 116 -3.83 27.08 -12.74
CA ALA A 116 -2.89 28.19 -12.68
C ALA A 116 -1.85 27.93 -11.57
N PRO A 117 -0.58 28.39 -11.71
CA PRO A 117 0.45 28.17 -10.69
C PRO A 117 0.02 28.55 -9.27
N ALA A 118 -0.72 29.66 -9.10
CA ALA A 118 -1.20 30.11 -7.79
C ALA A 118 -2.20 29.14 -7.11
N GLU A 119 -2.84 28.26 -7.87
CA GLU A 119 -3.79 27.25 -7.36
C GLU A 119 -3.09 25.93 -6.99
N ARG A 120 -1.83 25.77 -7.39
CA ARG A 120 -1.03 24.56 -7.15
C ARG A 120 -0.49 24.56 -5.71
N VAL A 121 -1.36 24.27 -4.75
CA VAL A 121 -1.05 24.23 -3.31
C VAL A 121 -1.32 22.84 -2.72
N TYR A 122 -0.92 21.80 -3.46
CA TYR A 122 -1.28 20.41 -3.18
C TYR A 122 -0.16 19.62 -2.50
N TYR A 123 -0.59 18.64 -1.73
CA TYR A 123 0.22 17.67 -1.02
C TYR A 123 -0.31 16.27 -1.33
N GLU A 124 0.59 15.31 -1.44
CA GLU A 124 0.27 13.90 -1.33
C GLU A 124 0.02 13.56 0.15
N VAL A 125 -0.91 12.64 0.42
CA VAL A 125 -1.06 12.05 1.76
C VAL A 125 -0.39 10.68 1.78
N ILE A 126 0.81 10.61 2.37
CA ILE A 126 1.54 9.36 2.61
C ILE A 126 0.83 8.62 3.73
N ARG A 127 -0.03 7.69 3.35
CA ARG A 127 -0.91 6.96 4.27
C ARG A 127 -0.10 6.08 5.22
N GLU A 128 -0.58 5.97 6.45
CA GLU A 128 -0.01 5.03 7.41
C GLU A 128 -0.14 3.58 6.93
N ASN A 129 0.82 2.73 7.30
CA ASN A 129 0.82 1.30 6.98
C ASN A 129 0.74 0.97 5.48
N THR A 130 1.07 1.91 4.60
CA THR A 130 1.19 1.66 3.16
C THR A 130 2.64 1.76 2.71
N PRO A 131 3.09 0.89 1.78
CA PRO A 131 4.45 0.97 1.27
C PRO A 131 4.78 2.31 0.63
N CYS A 132 6.03 2.73 0.75
CA CYS A 132 6.49 4.00 0.21
C CYS A 132 7.95 3.97 -0.23
N LYS A 133 8.39 5.03 -0.92
CA LYS A 133 9.79 5.29 -1.24
C LYS A 133 10.53 5.82 0.00
N LEU A 134 11.86 5.77 -0.03
CA LEU A 134 12.69 6.58 0.88
C LEU A 134 12.61 8.04 0.43
N TYR A 135 12.37 8.94 1.36
CA TYR A 135 12.27 10.38 1.11
C TYR A 135 12.86 11.16 2.27
N PHE A 136 13.28 12.40 1.99
CA PHE A 136 13.76 13.34 2.99
C PHE A 136 13.14 14.71 2.76
N ASP A 137 12.79 15.40 3.85
CA ASP A 137 12.51 16.82 3.89
C ASP A 137 13.69 17.50 4.55
N ILE A 138 14.29 18.46 3.87
CA ILE A 138 15.50 19.14 4.32
C ILE A 138 15.25 20.63 4.26
N GLU A 139 15.34 21.31 5.41
CA GLU A 139 15.18 22.74 5.46
C GLU A 139 15.95 23.40 6.60
N PHE A 140 16.48 24.60 6.34
CA PHE A 140 17.09 25.46 7.36
C PHE A 140 17.14 26.93 6.95
N SER A 141 17.39 27.79 7.95
CA SER A 141 17.56 29.23 7.73
C SER A 141 18.94 29.53 7.16
N ILE A 142 18.97 30.24 6.03
CA ILE A 142 20.21 30.68 5.37
C ILE A 142 20.94 31.71 6.22
N ASP A 143 20.21 32.64 6.83
CA ASP A 143 20.78 33.70 7.67
C ASP A 143 21.55 33.16 8.89
N LEU A 144 21.12 32.03 9.45
CA LEU A 144 21.81 31.37 10.57
C LEU A 144 23.05 30.58 10.13
N ASN A 145 23.18 30.28 8.83
CA ASN A 145 24.21 29.42 8.25
C ASN A 145 24.94 30.13 7.09
N PRO A 146 25.49 31.34 7.30
CA PRO A 146 26.13 32.09 6.23
C PRO A 146 27.38 31.37 5.72
N GLY A 147 27.52 31.28 4.39
CA GLY A 147 28.69 30.68 3.73
C GLY A 147 28.71 29.15 3.71
N LEU A 148 27.64 28.48 4.12
CA LEU A 148 27.52 27.02 3.98
C LEU A 148 27.45 26.64 2.50
N ASP A 149 28.37 25.78 2.06
CA ASP A 149 28.32 25.19 0.71
C ASP A 149 27.21 24.13 0.64
N THR A 150 26.02 24.59 0.32
CA THR A 150 24.83 23.73 0.24
C THR A 150 24.91 22.69 -0.88
N HIS A 151 25.66 22.95 -1.95
CA HIS A 151 25.85 21.98 -3.02
C HIS A 151 26.71 20.81 -2.52
N ALA A 152 27.87 21.10 -1.95
CA ALA A 152 28.74 20.08 -1.35
C ALA A 152 28.01 19.31 -0.24
N MET A 153 27.23 19.99 0.61
CA MET A 153 26.43 19.37 1.65
C MET A 153 25.45 18.33 1.10
N MET A 154 24.73 18.67 0.03
CA MET A 154 23.76 17.75 -0.58
C MET A 154 24.45 16.58 -1.29
N VAL A 155 25.62 16.78 -1.91
CA VAL A 155 26.43 15.70 -2.48
C VAL A 155 26.86 14.72 -1.40
N VAL A 156 27.52 15.22 -0.35
CA VAL A 156 27.99 14.38 0.76
C VAL A 156 26.81 13.64 1.40
N PHE A 157 25.69 14.31 1.62
CA PHE A 157 24.53 13.66 2.23
C PHE A 157 23.99 12.50 1.39
N LYS A 158 23.80 12.71 0.09
CA LYS A 158 23.32 11.67 -0.82
C LYS A 158 24.28 10.48 -0.86
N GLU A 159 25.59 10.73 -0.87
CA GLU A 159 26.61 9.68 -0.78
C GLU A 159 26.49 8.89 0.53
N ARG A 160 26.32 9.56 1.67
CA ARG A 160 26.11 8.88 2.97
C ARG A 160 24.86 8.01 2.99
N VAL A 161 23.77 8.46 2.37
CA VAL A 161 22.54 7.65 2.27
C VAL A 161 22.77 6.44 1.36
N ILE A 162 23.47 6.60 0.23
CA ILE A 162 23.81 5.51 -0.69
C ILE A 162 24.68 4.46 0.01
N GLU A 163 25.71 4.90 0.74
CA GLU A 163 26.58 4.03 1.53
C GLU A 163 25.78 3.26 2.58
N GLU A 164 24.94 3.94 3.35
CA GLU A 164 24.11 3.29 4.39
C GLU A 164 23.11 2.27 3.80
N LEU A 165 22.50 2.58 2.64
CA LEU A 165 21.62 1.64 1.93
C LEU A 165 22.38 0.41 1.42
N SER A 166 23.62 0.59 0.97
CA SER A 166 24.50 -0.50 0.57
C SER A 166 24.89 -1.36 1.79
N ASP A 167 25.31 -0.75 2.88
CA ASP A 167 25.81 -1.46 4.06
C ASP A 167 24.71 -2.24 4.79
N VAL A 168 23.53 -1.62 4.96
CA VAL A 168 22.44 -2.21 5.75
C VAL A 168 21.53 -3.11 4.91
N PHE A 169 21.26 -2.74 3.66
CA PHE A 169 20.27 -3.43 2.81
C PHE A 169 20.88 -4.04 1.54
N GLN A 170 22.19 -3.93 1.33
CA GLN A 170 22.88 -4.45 0.15
C GLN A 170 22.26 -3.90 -1.16
N LEU A 171 21.78 -2.65 -1.10
CA LEU A 171 21.19 -1.96 -2.24
C LEU A 171 22.26 -1.17 -2.98
N ARG A 172 22.54 -1.57 -4.22
CA ARG A 172 23.47 -0.86 -5.10
C ARG A 172 22.72 0.19 -5.90
N ILE A 173 22.74 1.42 -5.40
CA ILE A 173 22.14 2.59 -6.07
C ILE A 173 23.21 3.66 -6.33
N ASN A 174 22.83 4.72 -7.02
CA ASN A 174 23.69 5.85 -7.39
C ASN A 174 22.83 7.12 -7.57
N MET A 175 23.46 8.26 -7.85
CA MET A 175 22.80 9.58 -7.87
C MET A 175 21.60 9.70 -8.82
N GLN A 176 21.57 8.99 -9.95
CA GLN A 176 20.44 9.01 -10.90
C GLN A 176 19.14 8.42 -10.32
N HIS A 177 19.22 7.64 -9.24
CA HIS A 177 18.03 7.15 -8.54
C HIS A 177 17.43 8.17 -7.58
N ILE A 178 18.07 9.32 -7.40
CA ILE A 178 17.67 10.34 -6.42
C ILE A 178 17.05 11.52 -7.17
N LEU A 179 15.74 11.68 -7.03
CA LEU A 179 15.05 12.88 -7.46
C LEU A 179 15.29 13.99 -6.42
N ASP A 180 15.92 15.08 -6.86
CA ASP A 180 16.25 16.24 -6.03
C ASP A 180 15.37 17.43 -6.42
N LEU A 181 14.45 17.78 -5.53
CA LEU A 181 13.53 18.88 -5.72
C LEU A 181 13.88 20.06 -4.82
N ASP A 182 13.91 21.26 -5.40
CA ASP A 182 14.27 22.52 -4.78
C ASP A 182 13.06 23.45 -4.62
N SER A 183 12.94 24.07 -3.45
CA SER A 183 12.06 25.22 -3.21
C SER A 183 12.75 26.28 -2.34
N THR A 184 14.08 26.34 -2.41
CA THR A 184 14.93 27.29 -1.72
C THR A 184 14.57 28.73 -2.09
N THR A 185 14.57 29.60 -1.09
CA THR A 185 14.40 31.04 -1.24
C THR A 185 15.67 31.75 -0.77
N ASP A 186 15.68 33.07 -0.85
CA ASP A 186 16.71 33.95 -0.28
C ASP A 186 16.94 33.73 1.23
N VAL A 187 15.88 33.46 1.99
CA VAL A 187 15.94 33.31 3.46
C VAL A 187 15.98 31.85 3.95
N LYS A 188 15.60 30.89 3.11
CA LYS A 188 15.37 29.50 3.51
C LYS A 188 15.88 28.51 2.47
N PHE A 189 16.79 27.63 2.89
CA PHE A 189 17.13 26.43 2.14
C PHE A 189 16.01 25.40 2.30
N SER A 190 15.54 24.79 1.20
CA SER A 190 14.47 23.79 1.25
C SER A 190 14.55 22.81 0.09
N ARG A 191 14.77 21.53 0.41
CA ARG A 191 14.92 20.43 -0.54
C ARG A 191 14.07 19.23 -0.16
N HIS A 192 13.48 18.59 -1.16
CA HIS A 192 12.97 17.23 -1.02
C HIS A 192 13.86 16.27 -1.81
N LEU A 193 14.27 15.17 -1.17
CA LEU A 193 14.91 14.06 -1.88
C LEU A 193 13.94 12.89 -1.91
N ILE A 194 13.76 12.27 -3.09
CA ILE A 194 12.94 11.06 -3.26
C ILE A 194 13.78 10.00 -3.98
N PHE A 195 13.94 8.83 -3.36
CA PHE A 195 14.77 7.75 -3.87
C PHE A 195 13.92 6.77 -4.68
N ASN A 196 14.02 6.86 -6.01
CA ASN A 196 13.38 5.98 -6.98
C ASN A 196 14.23 4.72 -7.21
N ILE A 197 14.29 3.86 -6.19
CA ILE A 197 15.06 2.62 -6.22
C ILE A 197 14.25 1.53 -6.95
N PRO A 198 14.78 0.92 -8.03
CA PRO A 198 14.08 -0.15 -8.74
C PRO A 198 13.79 -1.35 -7.83
N ASN A 199 12.65 -2.01 -8.06
CA ASN A 199 12.27 -3.27 -7.40
C ASN A 199 12.35 -3.20 -5.88
N THR A 200 12.11 -2.03 -5.29
CA THR A 200 12.29 -1.79 -3.86
C THR A 200 11.19 -0.88 -3.34
N ALA A 201 10.64 -1.25 -2.18
CA ALA A 201 9.70 -0.42 -1.43
C ALA A 201 10.01 -0.54 0.06
N TRP A 202 9.75 0.52 0.82
CA TRP A 202 9.73 0.44 2.29
C TRP A 202 8.35 -0.03 2.73
N ARG A 203 8.29 -0.83 3.81
CA ARG A 203 7.01 -1.34 4.34
C ARG A 203 5.99 -0.24 4.62
N ASN A 204 6.45 0.86 5.19
CA ASN A 204 5.73 2.12 5.33
C ASN A 204 6.68 3.23 5.79
N ASN A 205 6.17 4.46 5.92
CA ASN A 205 6.99 5.60 6.29
C ASN A 205 7.55 5.54 7.72
N ALA A 206 6.98 4.76 8.64
CA ALA A 206 7.57 4.57 9.96
C ALA A 206 8.90 3.79 9.88
N HIS A 207 8.99 2.81 8.96
CA HIS A 207 10.25 2.09 8.71
C HIS A 207 11.28 3.01 8.04
N VAL A 208 10.85 3.91 7.14
CA VAL A 208 11.73 4.97 6.61
C VAL A 208 12.26 5.84 7.76
N GLY A 209 11.37 6.25 8.68
CA GLY A 209 11.77 7.02 9.85
C GLY A 209 12.79 6.34 10.74
N GLN A 210 12.64 5.04 10.98
CA GLN A 210 13.63 4.27 11.75
C GLN A 210 14.99 4.22 11.05
N PHE A 211 15.01 4.00 9.73
CA PHE A 211 16.25 4.05 8.94
C PHE A 211 16.92 5.42 9.06
N VAL A 212 16.16 6.49 8.89
CA VAL A 212 16.70 7.86 8.95
C VAL A 212 17.19 8.20 10.36
N HIS A 213 16.49 7.75 11.40
CA HIS A 213 16.95 7.89 12.78
C HIS A 213 18.28 7.18 13.02
N ASN A 214 18.42 5.94 12.54
CA ASN A 214 19.65 5.17 12.66
C ASN A 214 20.82 5.84 11.91
N LEU A 215 20.57 6.30 10.67
CA LEU A 215 21.54 7.06 9.89
C LEU A 215 21.96 8.35 10.62
N ALA A 216 20.99 9.12 11.13
CA ALA A 216 21.25 10.34 11.85
C ALA A 216 22.08 10.09 13.13
N HIS A 217 21.77 9.03 13.87
CA HIS A 217 22.57 8.59 15.02
C HIS A 217 24.01 8.23 14.63
N LYS A 218 24.21 7.47 13.55
CA LYS A 218 25.54 7.13 13.03
C LYS A 218 26.35 8.37 12.64
N LEU A 219 25.73 9.30 11.91
CA LEU A 219 26.37 10.56 11.51
C LEU A 219 26.78 11.41 12.71
N ARG A 220 25.91 11.53 13.73
CA ARG A 220 26.23 12.22 14.99
C ARG A 220 27.38 11.56 15.73
N THR A 221 27.34 10.24 15.87
CA THR A 221 28.38 9.46 16.56
C THR A 221 29.73 9.62 15.86
N GLU A 222 29.76 9.46 14.53
CA GLU A 222 30.97 9.60 13.73
C GLU A 222 31.53 11.03 13.80
N HIS A 223 30.68 12.05 13.74
CA HIS A 223 31.08 13.45 13.92
C HIS A 223 31.74 13.67 15.28
N THR A 224 31.10 13.24 16.38
CA THR A 224 31.63 13.39 17.74
C THR A 224 32.95 12.64 17.93
N MET A 225 33.04 11.40 17.45
CA MET A 225 34.25 10.59 17.56
C MET A 225 35.43 11.25 16.82
N LEU A 226 35.22 11.68 15.57
CA LEU A 226 36.26 12.36 14.81
C LEU A 226 36.63 13.70 15.45
N GLN A 227 35.66 14.48 15.93
CA GLN A 227 35.91 15.76 16.60
C GLN A 227 36.86 15.61 17.79
N GLN A 228 36.71 14.54 18.58
CA GLN A 228 37.49 14.28 19.79
C GLN A 228 38.92 13.79 19.54
N LEU A 229 39.26 13.39 18.31
CA LEU A 229 40.63 12.99 17.97
C LEU A 229 41.59 14.20 18.04
N SER A 230 42.63 14.09 18.87
CA SER A 230 43.68 15.12 19.04
C SER A 230 44.52 15.31 17.79
N GLU A 231 44.83 14.21 17.10
CA GLU A 231 45.52 14.19 15.81
C GLU A 231 44.68 13.40 14.82
N LYS A 232 44.42 13.98 13.64
CA LYS A 232 43.66 13.33 12.56
C LYS A 232 44.62 13.04 11.42
N THR A 233 44.57 11.82 10.89
CA THR A 233 45.16 11.50 9.58
C THR A 233 44.51 12.37 8.50
N PRO A 234 45.16 12.57 7.33
CA PRO A 234 44.56 13.30 6.21
C PRO A 234 43.18 12.76 5.80
N GLU A 235 43.02 11.44 5.85
CA GLU A 235 41.76 10.75 5.55
C GLU A 235 40.69 11.07 6.61
N GLN A 236 41.03 10.97 7.90
CA GLN A 236 40.12 11.32 8.99
C GLN A 236 39.74 12.80 8.99
N GLN A 237 40.66 13.69 8.61
CA GLN A 237 40.37 15.12 8.48
C GLN A 237 39.39 15.39 7.34
N THR A 238 39.59 14.72 6.20
CA THR A 238 38.67 14.82 5.05
C THR A 238 37.28 14.31 5.43
N ARG A 239 37.22 13.15 6.09
CA ARG A 239 36.00 12.54 6.58
C ARG A 239 35.26 13.44 7.59
N PHE A 240 36.01 14.04 8.51
CA PHE A 240 35.46 15.00 9.47
C PHE A 240 34.85 16.20 8.76
N ASN A 241 35.57 16.81 7.81
CA ASN A 241 35.07 17.96 7.05
C ASN A 241 33.78 17.62 6.28
N GLN A 242 33.74 16.44 5.64
CA GLN A 242 32.55 15.95 4.95
C GLN A 242 31.36 15.81 5.90
N ILE A 243 31.53 15.24 7.09
CA ILE A 243 30.41 15.06 8.02
C ILE A 243 30.00 16.38 8.66
N SER A 244 30.96 17.23 9.03
CA SER A 244 30.70 18.51 9.68
C SER A 244 29.85 19.45 8.84
N ILE A 245 29.91 19.37 7.51
CA ILE A 245 29.06 20.19 6.62
C ILE A 245 27.56 19.86 6.76
N LEU A 246 27.21 18.69 7.29
CA LEU A 246 25.82 18.26 7.52
C LEU A 246 25.24 18.87 8.81
N PHE A 247 26.05 19.53 9.63
CA PHE A 247 25.61 20.16 10.88
C PHE A 247 25.37 21.64 10.65
N ILE A 248 24.17 22.08 11.01
CA ILE A 248 23.68 23.44 10.84
C ILE A 248 23.40 24.09 12.20
N LYS A 249 23.43 25.41 12.20
CA LYS A 249 22.91 26.24 13.28
C LYS A 249 21.42 26.44 13.11
N THR A 250 20.70 26.26 14.22
CA THR A 250 19.28 26.58 14.35
C THR A 250 19.11 27.64 15.44
N SER A 251 17.89 28.13 15.63
CA SER A 251 17.58 29.08 16.71
C SER A 251 17.79 28.51 18.12
N HIS A 252 17.78 27.18 18.26
CA HIS A 252 17.83 26.49 19.56
C HIS A 252 19.12 25.68 19.77
N ASP A 253 19.75 25.24 18.69
CA ASP A 253 20.91 24.36 18.70
C ASP A 253 21.99 24.87 17.73
N PRO A 254 23.20 25.19 18.21
CA PRO A 254 24.31 25.62 17.36
C PRO A 254 24.92 24.50 16.49
N SER A 255 24.54 23.24 16.67
CA SER A 255 25.07 22.10 15.92
C SER A 255 24.05 20.97 15.79
N SER A 256 22.94 21.25 15.10
CA SER A 256 21.94 20.23 14.76
C SER A 256 22.28 19.59 13.43
N LEU A 257 22.04 18.29 13.29
CA LEU A 257 22.02 17.65 11.98
C LEU A 257 20.86 18.25 11.15
N PHE A 258 21.09 18.53 9.88
CA PHE A 258 20.14 19.24 9.00
C PHE A 258 18.93 18.40 8.52
N ILE A 259 18.85 17.13 8.90
CA ILE A 259 17.78 16.21 8.51
C ILE A 259 16.55 16.41 9.41
N ASP A 260 15.36 16.62 8.82
CA ASP A 260 14.11 16.61 9.59
C ASP A 260 13.64 15.17 9.85
N GLU A 261 13.91 14.66 11.05
CA GLU A 261 13.44 13.35 11.52
C GLU A 261 11.93 13.32 11.86
N GLY A 262 11.29 14.49 11.97
CA GLY A 262 9.87 14.63 12.27
C GLY A 262 8.95 14.32 11.09
N VAL A 263 9.50 14.00 9.90
CA VAL A 263 8.69 13.80 8.69
C VAL A 263 8.03 12.44 8.53
N TYR A 264 8.40 11.49 9.38
CA TYR A 264 7.97 10.11 9.29
C TYR A 264 6.78 9.83 10.21
N SER A 265 5.74 10.65 10.09
CA SER A 265 4.51 10.59 10.88
C SER A 265 3.36 9.93 10.13
N ARG A 266 2.38 9.35 10.85
CA ARG A 266 1.17 8.77 10.25
C ARG A 266 0.45 9.78 9.33
N ASN A 267 0.04 9.33 8.15
CA ASN A 267 -0.72 10.12 7.18
C ASN A 267 -0.02 11.46 6.83
N ARG A 268 1.29 11.41 6.60
CA ARG A 268 2.12 12.60 6.36
C ARG A 268 1.67 13.30 5.08
N ASN A 269 1.41 14.60 5.19
CA ASN A 269 1.22 15.44 4.01
C ASN A 269 2.59 15.85 3.49
N PHE A 270 2.87 15.54 2.23
CA PHE A 270 4.16 15.83 1.59
C PHE A 270 3.93 16.60 0.29
N ARG A 271 4.58 17.76 0.14
CA ARG A 271 4.25 18.72 -0.93
C ARG A 271 4.61 18.15 -2.30
N ILE A 272 3.65 18.24 -3.23
CA ILE A 272 3.81 17.72 -4.60
C ILE A 272 4.73 18.64 -5.40
N VAL A 273 5.48 18.08 -6.34
CA VAL A 273 6.25 18.86 -7.33
C VAL A 273 5.34 19.88 -8.05
N HIS A 274 5.90 21.04 -8.35
CA HIS A 274 5.24 22.25 -8.85
C HIS A 274 4.22 22.90 -7.92
N SER A 275 4.04 22.41 -6.69
CA SER A 275 3.20 23.08 -5.69
C SER A 275 3.99 24.05 -4.81
N SER A 276 3.34 25.14 -4.40
CA SER A 276 3.82 26.03 -3.34
C SER A 276 3.05 25.81 -2.03
N LYS A 277 3.55 26.39 -0.93
CA LYS A 277 2.72 26.56 0.28
C LYS A 277 1.69 27.66 0.00
N ILE A 278 0.52 27.60 0.65
CA ILE A 278 -0.53 28.59 0.39
C ILE A 278 -0.03 30.02 0.66
N GLY A 279 -0.32 30.94 -0.26
CA GLY A 279 0.14 32.33 -0.18
C GLY A 279 1.66 32.52 -0.38
N LYS A 280 2.38 31.50 -0.83
CA LYS A 280 3.81 31.57 -1.19
C LYS A 280 4.01 31.32 -2.68
N HIS A 281 5.14 31.80 -3.19
CA HIS A 281 5.54 31.66 -4.59
C HIS A 281 6.78 30.77 -4.79
N ALA A 282 7.28 30.16 -3.71
CA ALA A 282 8.35 29.16 -3.77
C ALA A 282 7.75 27.79 -4.13
N PHE A 283 7.77 27.48 -5.42
CA PHE A 283 7.32 26.20 -5.98
C PHE A 283 8.41 25.14 -5.85
N LEU A 284 8.01 23.91 -5.54
CA LEU A 284 8.92 22.77 -5.55
C LEU A 284 9.22 22.36 -7.00
N ARG A 285 10.48 22.33 -7.42
CA ARG A 285 10.88 22.04 -8.82
C ARG A 285 12.12 21.17 -8.87
N HIS A 286 12.43 20.55 -10.00
CA HIS A 286 13.69 19.81 -10.15
C HIS A 286 14.89 20.76 -9.95
N TYR A 287 15.92 20.33 -9.20
CA TYR A 287 17.07 21.19 -8.88
C TYR A 287 17.82 21.71 -10.11
N SER A 288 17.91 20.90 -11.17
CA SER A 288 18.60 21.31 -12.40
C SER A 288 17.82 22.33 -13.25
N THR A 289 16.60 22.69 -12.85
CA THR A 289 15.76 23.66 -13.57
C THR A 289 16.07 25.07 -13.07
N SER A 290 16.33 25.99 -14.00
CA SER A 290 16.57 27.40 -13.66
C SER A 290 15.33 28.00 -12.95
N PRO A 291 15.50 28.85 -11.92
CA PRO A 291 14.39 29.54 -11.26
C PRO A 291 13.51 30.33 -12.24
N ASP A 292 14.13 30.88 -13.29
CA ASP A 292 13.54 31.77 -14.28
C ASP A 292 12.97 31.06 -15.52
N SER A 293 13.15 29.74 -15.65
CA SER A 293 12.51 29.04 -16.76
C SER A 293 11.02 28.91 -16.49
N GLU A 294 10.19 29.46 -17.39
CA GLU A 294 8.78 29.13 -17.46
C GLU A 294 8.67 27.62 -17.74
N PHE A 295 8.41 26.84 -16.69
CA PHE A 295 8.21 25.41 -16.81
C PHE A 295 6.77 25.15 -17.25
N GLU A 296 6.59 24.79 -18.52
CA GLU A 296 5.32 24.28 -19.01
C GLU A 296 5.19 22.80 -18.63
N MET A 297 4.17 22.49 -17.83
CA MET A 297 3.84 21.11 -17.51
C MET A 297 3.17 20.44 -18.70
N ASN A 298 3.72 19.32 -19.16
CA ASN A 298 3.12 18.50 -20.20
C ASN A 298 2.24 17.39 -19.57
N PRO A 299 0.92 17.39 -19.79
CA PRO A 299 0.03 16.34 -19.29
C PRO A 299 0.41 14.92 -19.77
N ASN A 300 1.10 14.81 -20.91
CA ASN A 300 1.51 13.54 -21.51
C ASN A 300 2.86 13.02 -20.97
N GLU A 301 3.58 13.82 -20.18
CA GLU A 301 4.88 13.46 -19.62
C GLU A 301 4.88 13.60 -18.09
N PRO A 302 4.14 12.74 -17.36
CA PRO A 302 4.02 12.81 -15.91
C PRO A 302 5.28 12.33 -15.16
N GLY A 303 6.41 12.14 -15.83
CA GLY A 303 7.58 11.42 -15.32
C GLY A 303 8.05 11.92 -13.94
N ASP A 304 8.36 13.21 -13.83
CA ASP A 304 8.80 13.83 -12.57
C ASP A 304 7.69 13.85 -11.51
N PHE A 305 6.43 14.01 -11.92
CA PHE A 305 5.30 13.95 -11.01
C PHE A 305 5.17 12.57 -10.37
N ILE A 306 5.11 11.50 -11.15
CA ILE A 306 5.02 10.12 -10.64
C ILE A 306 6.28 9.76 -9.84
N ALA A 307 7.46 10.16 -10.32
CA ALA A 307 8.72 9.94 -9.61
C ALA A 307 8.75 10.67 -8.26
N SER A 308 8.09 11.84 -8.13
CA SER A 308 7.99 12.61 -6.88
C SER A 308 7.00 12.05 -5.86
N LEU A 309 5.99 11.29 -6.30
CA LEU A 309 5.00 10.70 -5.39
C LEU A 309 5.65 9.59 -4.54
N VAL A 310 5.65 9.78 -3.23
CA VAL A 310 6.30 8.90 -2.26
C VAL A 310 5.54 7.59 -2.09
N SER A 311 4.21 7.60 -2.25
CA SER A 311 3.37 6.38 -2.14
C SER A 311 3.29 5.54 -3.42
N ILE A 312 3.90 6.00 -4.52
CA ILE A 312 3.88 5.27 -5.81
C ILE A 312 5.13 4.41 -5.96
N THR A 313 5.04 3.18 -5.49
CA THR A 313 6.10 2.17 -5.63
C THR A 313 5.84 1.27 -6.83
N GLN A 314 6.91 0.83 -7.51
CA GLN A 314 6.81 -0.12 -8.61
C GLN A 314 6.80 -1.55 -8.06
N TRP A 315 5.76 -2.30 -8.42
CA TRP A 315 5.58 -3.68 -8.01
C TRP A 315 5.83 -4.60 -9.19
N VAL A 316 6.87 -5.40 -9.08
CA VAL A 316 7.19 -6.49 -10.00
C VAL A 316 7.46 -7.74 -9.17
N PRO A 317 7.36 -8.95 -9.75
CA PRO A 317 7.80 -10.16 -9.08
C PRO A 317 9.24 -10.00 -8.57
N GLY A 318 9.45 -10.21 -7.27
CA GLY A 318 10.75 -10.01 -6.62
C GLY A 318 11.02 -8.60 -6.07
N THR A 319 10.06 -7.67 -6.08
CA THR A 319 10.19 -6.39 -5.37
C THR A 319 10.52 -6.63 -3.90
N ARG A 320 11.62 -6.05 -3.42
CA ARG A 320 12.09 -6.14 -2.03
C ARG A 320 11.31 -5.17 -1.15
N LEU A 321 10.68 -5.69 -0.10
CA LEU A 321 10.03 -4.87 0.93
C LEU A 321 10.98 -4.68 2.12
N LEU A 322 11.45 -3.45 2.33
CA LEU A 322 12.44 -3.13 3.34
C LEU A 322 11.81 -2.87 4.72
N ASN A 323 12.46 -3.41 5.75
CA ASN A 323 12.11 -3.22 7.15
C ASN A 323 13.32 -2.75 7.97
N ALA A 324 13.23 -1.58 8.63
CA ALA A 324 14.29 -1.09 9.54
C ALA A 324 14.04 -1.38 11.03
N LEU A 325 12.92 -2.02 11.39
CA LEU A 325 12.63 -2.37 12.79
C LEU A 325 13.44 -3.60 13.28
N ASN A 326 13.95 -4.43 12.37
CA ASN A 326 14.71 -5.64 12.70
C ASN A 326 16.21 -5.49 12.47
N THR A 327 16.71 -4.31 12.10
CA THR A 327 18.14 -4.08 11.77
C THR A 327 19.04 -3.86 12.99
N VAL A 328 18.61 -4.26 14.19
CA VAL A 328 19.44 -4.19 15.42
C VAL A 328 19.85 -5.60 15.85
N GLU A 329 20.57 -6.33 15.00
CA GLU A 329 21.33 -7.51 15.44
C GLU A 329 22.62 -7.68 14.64
N ILE A 330 23.56 -6.73 14.76
CA ILE A 330 24.99 -7.04 14.55
C ILE A 330 25.83 -6.34 15.63
N SER A 331 26.42 -7.18 16.48
CA SER A 331 27.55 -6.96 17.41
C SER A 331 27.40 -5.87 18.49
N ASN A 332 27.09 -6.29 19.72
CA ASN A 332 28.08 -6.35 20.81
C ASN A 332 27.47 -6.94 22.08
N SER A 333 27.99 -8.10 22.47
CA SER A 333 27.93 -8.59 23.84
C SER A 333 28.60 -7.57 24.77
N VAL A 334 27.87 -7.06 25.76
CA VAL A 334 28.30 -6.87 27.16
C VAL A 334 27.07 -6.44 27.96
N SER A 335 26.88 -7.13 29.07
CA SER A 335 25.80 -6.99 30.05
C SER A 335 25.66 -5.57 30.63
N SER A 336 24.44 -5.05 30.67
CA SER A 336 23.91 -4.28 31.81
C SER A 336 22.42 -4.00 31.64
N THR A 337 21.58 -4.58 32.50
CA THR A 337 20.21 -4.09 32.74
C THR A 337 20.25 -2.68 33.32
N PRO A 338 19.28 -1.81 32.99
CA PRO A 338 18.29 -1.48 34.00
C PRO A 338 16.85 -1.39 33.48
N LYS A 339 15.93 -1.83 34.34
CA LYS A 339 14.48 -1.71 34.25
C LYS A 339 14.04 -0.24 34.12
N ALA A 340 13.20 0.06 33.13
CA ALA A 340 12.24 1.15 33.19
C ALA A 340 10.94 0.72 32.47
N LEU A 341 9.85 0.70 33.22
CA LEU A 341 8.50 0.33 32.81
C LEU A 341 7.97 1.31 31.76
N ILE A 342 7.92 0.88 30.50
CA ILE A 342 7.04 1.50 29.49
C ILE A 342 5.68 0.82 29.64
N LYS A 343 4.67 1.59 30.06
CA LYS A 343 3.27 1.16 30.06
C LYS A 343 2.82 0.91 28.60
N PRO A 344 2.08 -0.16 28.31
CA PRO A 344 1.53 -0.39 26.98
C PRO A 344 0.54 0.72 26.60
N PRO A 345 0.45 1.11 25.32
CA PRO A 345 -0.62 1.99 24.85
C PRO A 345 -1.96 1.29 25.06
N ALA A 346 -2.95 2.06 25.48
CA ALA A 346 -4.28 1.61 25.85
C ALA A 346 -4.94 0.69 24.81
N SER A 347 -5.45 -0.43 25.32
CA SER A 347 -6.44 -1.29 24.68
C SER A 347 -7.66 -0.48 24.21
N TYR A 348 -7.92 -0.48 22.92
CA TYR A 348 -9.26 -0.22 22.40
C TYR A 348 -10.04 -1.54 22.47
N GLY A 349 -11.03 -1.63 23.36
CA GLY A 349 -12.18 -2.51 23.15
C GLY A 349 -13.32 -1.70 22.51
N PRO A 350 -14.52 -2.27 22.28
CA PRO A 350 -14.88 -3.64 21.95
C PRO A 350 -15.65 -3.66 20.61
N ASP A 351 -15.02 -4.04 19.50
CA ASP A 351 -15.75 -4.42 18.29
C ASP A 351 -15.18 -5.76 17.80
N ASN A 352 -15.66 -6.85 18.41
CA ASN A 352 -15.29 -8.24 18.09
C ASN A 352 -15.91 -8.72 16.76
N VAL A 353 -16.06 -7.83 15.78
CA VAL A 353 -16.79 -8.07 14.54
C VAL A 353 -15.94 -7.57 13.39
N SER A 354 -15.76 -8.41 12.37
CA SER A 354 -15.07 -8.06 11.15
C SER A 354 -15.93 -7.14 10.27
N ALA A 355 -15.38 -6.75 9.12
CA ALA A 355 -16.15 -6.07 8.07
C ALA A 355 -17.25 -6.97 7.43
N TYR A 356 -17.34 -8.23 7.86
CA TYR A 356 -18.25 -9.25 7.34
C TYR A 356 -19.03 -9.95 8.47
N PRO A 357 -20.00 -9.27 9.12
CA PRO A 357 -20.72 -9.81 10.27
C PRO A 357 -21.46 -11.13 9.99
N GLU A 358 -21.90 -11.35 8.74
CA GLU A 358 -22.55 -12.60 8.32
C GLU A 358 -21.58 -13.79 8.31
N ILE A 359 -20.31 -13.55 7.92
CA ILE A 359 -19.25 -14.56 7.95
C ILE A 359 -18.85 -14.84 9.40
N ASP A 360 -18.71 -13.80 10.22
CA ASP A 360 -18.42 -13.96 11.65
C ASP A 360 -19.46 -14.82 12.35
N ALA A 361 -20.74 -14.56 12.10
CA ALA A 361 -21.85 -15.33 12.66
C ALA A 361 -21.85 -16.78 12.16
N TYR A 362 -21.56 -17.00 10.87
CA TYR A 362 -21.50 -18.32 10.28
C TYR A 362 -20.36 -19.17 10.87
N VAL A 363 -19.14 -18.60 10.95
CA VAL A 363 -17.98 -19.27 11.55
C VAL A 363 -18.22 -19.54 13.04
N ALA A 364 -18.79 -18.58 13.79
CA ALA A 364 -19.14 -18.79 15.19
C ALA A 364 -20.14 -19.94 15.38
N GLN A 365 -21.17 -20.01 14.53
CA GLN A 365 -22.16 -21.08 14.56
C GLN A 365 -21.54 -22.43 14.20
N TRP A 366 -20.67 -22.46 13.18
CA TRP A 366 -19.99 -23.67 12.76
C TRP A 366 -19.10 -24.24 13.88
N ILE A 367 -18.35 -23.37 14.56
CA ILE A 367 -17.51 -23.76 15.71
C ILE A 367 -18.36 -24.41 16.80
N GLN A 368 -19.52 -23.84 17.14
CA GLN A 368 -20.41 -24.40 18.16
C GLN A 368 -20.99 -25.77 17.78
N GLN A 369 -21.17 -26.04 16.48
CA GLN A 369 -21.78 -27.28 15.98
C GLN A 369 -20.77 -28.41 15.78
N ASN A 370 -19.49 -28.09 15.56
CA ASN A 370 -18.47 -29.04 15.14
C ASN A 370 -17.33 -29.19 16.16
N THR A 371 -17.57 -28.79 17.42
CA THR A 371 -16.62 -28.96 18.51
C THR A 371 -17.19 -29.87 19.57
N GLU A 372 -16.42 -30.90 19.94
CA GLU A 372 -16.71 -31.78 21.06
C GLU A 372 -15.92 -31.27 22.27
N THR A 373 -16.47 -30.30 23.01
CA THR A 373 -15.78 -29.73 24.17
C THR A 373 -16.15 -30.46 25.46
N ALA A 374 -15.17 -30.76 26.31
CA ALA A 374 -15.40 -31.28 27.66
C ALA A 374 -15.71 -30.16 28.67
N SER A 375 -15.49 -28.90 28.29
CA SER A 375 -15.66 -27.72 29.12
C SER A 375 -17.11 -27.20 29.10
N ALA A 376 -17.62 -26.77 30.25
CA ALA A 376 -18.99 -26.26 30.42
C ALA A 376 -19.27 -24.91 29.72
N SER A 377 -18.22 -24.25 29.22
CA SER A 377 -18.30 -22.95 28.55
C SER A 377 -18.44 -23.13 27.04
N LYS A 378 -19.46 -22.52 26.44
CA LYS A 378 -19.66 -22.55 24.98
C LYS A 378 -18.50 -21.85 24.26
N PRO A 379 -18.01 -22.39 23.14
CA PRO A 379 -16.93 -21.78 22.38
C PRO A 379 -17.38 -20.49 21.71
N THR A 380 -16.55 -19.45 21.79
CA THR A 380 -16.85 -18.11 21.27
C THR A 380 -15.64 -17.50 20.59
N ILE A 381 -15.87 -16.70 19.55
CA ILE A 381 -14.82 -15.90 18.91
C ILE A 381 -14.36 -14.82 19.92
N LYS A 382 -13.08 -14.84 20.28
CA LYS A 382 -12.45 -13.91 21.22
C LYS A 382 -12.05 -12.60 20.53
N SER A 383 -11.53 -12.70 19.32
CA SER A 383 -11.11 -11.57 18.50
C SER A 383 -11.08 -11.94 17.03
N VAL A 384 -11.17 -10.92 16.17
CA VAL A 384 -11.04 -11.05 14.73
C VAL A 384 -9.95 -10.11 14.23
N SER A 385 -9.04 -10.62 13.41
CA SER A 385 -8.03 -9.83 12.71
C SER A 385 -8.29 -9.88 11.21
N ASN A 386 -8.43 -8.71 10.57
CA ASN A 386 -8.74 -8.60 9.15
C ASN A 386 -7.50 -8.21 8.34
N PHE A 387 -7.09 -9.10 7.45
CA PHE A 387 -6.03 -8.88 6.48
C PHE A 387 -6.64 -8.51 5.12
N SER A 388 -7.15 -7.28 5.03
CA SER A 388 -7.94 -6.79 3.90
C SER A 388 -7.20 -6.79 2.55
N GLN A 389 -5.87 -6.82 2.54
CA GLN A 389 -5.04 -6.92 1.33
C GLN A 389 -5.06 -8.35 0.77
N ASP A 390 -4.87 -9.34 1.65
CA ASP A 390 -4.85 -10.76 1.27
C ASP A 390 -6.24 -11.38 1.16
N LYS A 391 -7.26 -10.67 1.66
CA LYS A 391 -8.65 -11.11 1.78
C LYS A 391 -8.79 -12.28 2.76
N ILE A 392 -8.08 -12.20 3.89
CA ILE A 392 -8.07 -13.22 4.93
C ILE A 392 -8.66 -12.67 6.23
N LEU A 393 -9.49 -13.46 6.90
CA LEU A 393 -9.93 -13.20 8.28
C LEU A 393 -9.34 -14.24 9.21
N PHE A 394 -8.79 -13.79 10.32
CA PHE A 394 -8.27 -14.66 11.38
C PHE A 394 -9.15 -14.56 12.62
N TYR A 395 -9.62 -15.70 13.12
CA TYR A 395 -10.48 -15.80 14.28
C TYR A 395 -9.76 -16.53 15.42
N SER A 396 -9.48 -15.79 16.50
CA SER A 396 -9.07 -16.41 17.76
C SER A 396 -10.30 -16.91 18.51
N VAL A 397 -10.25 -18.14 19.02
CA VAL A 397 -11.40 -18.78 19.70
C VAL A 397 -11.08 -18.98 21.18
N ALA A 398 -12.01 -18.58 22.04
CA ALA A 398 -12.00 -18.89 23.47
C ALA A 398 -12.93 -20.06 23.77
N GLY A 399 -12.57 -20.87 24.77
CA GLY A 399 -13.38 -22.00 25.22
C GLY A 399 -13.40 -23.19 24.28
N ASN A 400 -12.54 -23.23 23.26
CA ASN A 400 -12.35 -24.37 22.37
C ASN A 400 -10.88 -24.76 22.26
N ARG A 401 -10.55 -26.01 22.61
CA ARG A 401 -9.21 -26.61 22.44
C ARG A 401 -9.24 -27.88 21.60
N TYR A 402 -10.40 -28.22 21.04
CA TYR A 402 -10.57 -29.43 20.25
C TYR A 402 -9.91 -29.28 18.89
N CYS A 403 -8.86 -30.06 18.66
CA CYS A 403 -8.05 -30.01 17.45
C CYS A 403 -8.40 -31.17 16.53
N PHE A 404 -8.75 -30.88 15.27
CA PHE A 404 -9.09 -31.90 14.28
C PHE A 404 -7.90 -32.75 13.84
N ASN A 405 -6.66 -32.32 14.10
CA ASN A 405 -5.46 -33.10 13.82
C ASN A 405 -5.37 -34.33 14.73
N VAL A 406 -5.47 -34.07 16.05
CA VAL A 406 -5.31 -35.10 17.09
C VAL A 406 -6.64 -35.70 17.56
N GLN A 407 -7.76 -35.15 17.07
CA GLN A 407 -9.13 -35.58 17.38
C GLN A 407 -9.44 -35.64 18.88
N ARG A 408 -8.92 -34.65 19.62
CA ARG A 408 -9.16 -34.46 21.06
C ARG A 408 -8.81 -33.03 21.47
N GLU A 409 -9.13 -32.66 22.71
CA GLU A 409 -8.68 -31.41 23.29
C GLU A 409 -7.18 -31.42 23.64
N HIS A 410 -6.49 -30.31 23.34
CA HIS A 410 -5.17 -30.02 23.90
C HIS A 410 -5.29 -29.56 25.35
N LYS A 411 -4.26 -29.85 26.16
CA LYS A 411 -4.26 -29.53 27.60
C LYS A 411 -4.12 -28.03 27.87
N SER A 412 -3.31 -27.33 27.09
CA SER A 412 -3.02 -25.89 27.23
C SER A 412 -3.31 -25.13 25.93
N ASN A 413 -2.87 -25.65 24.78
CA ASN A 413 -2.98 -24.93 23.52
C ASN A 413 -4.41 -24.85 22.96
N GLY A 414 -4.75 -23.72 22.33
CA GLY A 414 -6.04 -23.49 21.68
C GLY A 414 -6.03 -23.75 20.18
N VAL A 415 -7.21 -23.66 19.57
CA VAL A 415 -7.38 -23.67 18.10
C VAL A 415 -7.87 -22.32 17.61
N TYR A 416 -7.59 -22.02 16.35
CA TYR A 416 -8.02 -20.79 15.66
C TYR A 416 -8.51 -21.13 14.26
N TYR A 417 -9.21 -20.20 13.63
CA TYR A 417 -9.77 -20.39 12.29
C TYR A 417 -9.30 -19.30 11.35
N VAL A 418 -9.03 -19.69 10.10
CA VAL A 418 -8.62 -18.79 9.04
C VAL A 418 -9.64 -18.89 7.91
N VAL A 419 -10.21 -17.76 7.51
CA VAL A 419 -11.14 -17.66 6.38
C VAL A 419 -10.40 -17.03 5.20
N ASP A 420 -10.41 -17.71 4.07
CA ASP A 420 -9.99 -17.17 2.78
C ASP A 420 -11.24 -16.67 2.04
N LEU A 421 -11.38 -15.35 1.94
CA LEU A 421 -12.53 -14.75 1.28
C LEU A 421 -12.45 -14.87 -0.26
N LYS A 422 -11.26 -15.06 -0.85
CA LYS A 422 -11.14 -15.27 -2.32
C LYS A 422 -11.67 -16.66 -2.68
N ARG A 423 -11.22 -17.67 -1.96
CA ARG A 423 -11.67 -19.06 -2.16
C ARG A 423 -13.06 -19.31 -1.59
N GLY A 424 -13.50 -18.46 -0.66
CA GLY A 424 -14.80 -18.60 -0.02
C GLY A 424 -14.85 -19.79 0.91
N SER A 425 -13.75 -20.12 1.58
CA SER A 425 -13.66 -21.27 2.48
C SER A 425 -12.88 -20.91 3.74
N PHE A 426 -12.97 -21.77 4.76
CA PHE A 426 -12.24 -21.59 6.01
C PHE A 426 -11.79 -22.91 6.60
N SER A 427 -10.70 -22.89 7.36
CA SER A 427 -10.12 -24.08 7.98
C SER A 427 -9.68 -23.81 9.43
N GLN A 428 -9.69 -24.87 10.23
CA GLN A 428 -9.16 -24.88 11.60
C GLN A 428 -7.65 -25.10 11.55
N ARG A 429 -6.95 -24.42 12.45
CA ARG A 429 -5.56 -24.70 12.78
C ARG A 429 -5.33 -24.67 14.30
N CYS A 430 -4.14 -25.05 14.75
CA CYS A 430 -3.83 -25.23 16.16
C CYS A 430 -2.58 -24.46 16.58
N HIS A 431 -2.57 -23.93 17.80
CA HIS A 431 -1.40 -23.28 18.40
C HIS A 431 -0.37 -24.28 18.95
N ASP A 432 -0.69 -25.58 18.97
CA ASP A 432 0.21 -26.60 19.49
C ASP A 432 1.42 -26.81 18.55
N PRO A 433 2.67 -26.77 19.05
CA PRO A 433 3.87 -26.96 18.23
C PRO A 433 3.88 -28.29 17.46
N GLU A 434 3.28 -29.36 18.01
CA GLU A 434 3.16 -30.65 17.32
C GLU A 434 2.16 -30.60 16.14
N CYS A 435 1.35 -29.55 16.07
CA CYS A 435 0.35 -29.29 15.03
C CYS A 435 0.70 -28.08 14.16
N LYS A 436 1.96 -27.60 14.16
CA LYS A 436 2.39 -26.39 13.46
C LYS A 436 2.01 -26.35 11.97
N HIS A 437 2.16 -27.48 11.28
CA HIS A 437 1.85 -27.63 9.85
C HIS A 437 0.41 -28.12 9.59
N PHE A 438 -0.39 -28.25 10.64
CA PHE A 438 -1.75 -28.77 10.51
C PHE A 438 -2.71 -27.71 9.97
N MET A 439 -3.48 -28.13 8.96
CA MET A 439 -4.64 -27.42 8.45
C MET A 439 -5.76 -28.42 8.22
N SER A 440 -6.93 -28.16 8.79
CA SER A 440 -8.10 -29.01 8.56
C SER A 440 -8.55 -28.94 7.11
N ARG A 441 -9.44 -29.86 6.71
CA ARG A 441 -10.17 -29.73 5.45
C ARG A 441 -10.85 -28.36 5.37
N ASP A 442 -10.79 -27.75 4.19
CA ASP A 442 -11.51 -26.51 3.88
C ASP A 442 -13.03 -26.75 4.00
N VAL A 443 -13.70 -25.83 4.69
CA VAL A 443 -15.15 -25.76 4.80
C VAL A 443 -15.62 -24.57 3.97
N ASP A 444 -16.50 -24.83 3.01
CA ASP A 444 -16.99 -23.78 2.11
C ASP A 444 -17.96 -22.85 2.84
N LEU A 445 -17.79 -21.55 2.62
CA LEU A 445 -18.77 -20.53 2.96
C LEU A 445 -19.95 -20.63 1.98
N PRO A 446 -21.19 -20.42 2.44
CA PRO A 446 -22.33 -20.29 1.54
C PRO A 446 -22.05 -19.20 0.48
N LEU A 447 -22.27 -19.49 -0.80
CA LEU A 447 -21.95 -18.57 -1.92
C LEU A 447 -22.53 -17.16 -1.74
N ARG A 448 -23.71 -17.05 -1.14
CA ARG A 448 -24.37 -15.76 -0.85
C ARG A 448 -23.63 -14.90 0.20
N MET A 449 -22.77 -15.51 0.99
CA MET A 449 -21.98 -14.88 2.06
C MET A 449 -20.54 -14.61 1.63
N ASN A 450 -20.10 -15.17 0.49
CA ASN A 450 -18.78 -14.89 -0.06
C ASN A 450 -18.87 -13.61 -0.94
N PRO A 451 -18.29 -12.48 -0.50
CA PRO A 451 -18.32 -11.22 -1.25
C PRO A 451 -17.52 -11.26 -2.56
N PHE A 452 -16.81 -12.35 -2.83
CA PHE A 452 -15.98 -12.58 -4.01
C PHE A 452 -16.42 -13.80 -4.85
N ALA A 453 -17.60 -14.39 -4.59
CA ALA A 453 -18.10 -15.60 -5.27
C ALA A 453 -18.24 -15.47 -6.81
N SER A 454 -18.29 -14.25 -7.35
CA SER A 454 -18.35 -13.98 -8.79
C SER A 454 -16.99 -13.79 -9.46
N LEU A 455 -15.89 -13.91 -8.72
CA LEU A 455 -14.50 -13.73 -9.20
C LEU A 455 -13.71 -15.05 -9.24
N SER A 456 -14.29 -16.15 -8.80
CA SER A 456 -13.62 -17.45 -8.65
C SER A 456 -13.82 -18.41 -9.83
N GLU A 457 -14.58 -18.03 -10.87
CA GLU A 457 -14.84 -18.92 -12.03
C GLU A 457 -13.70 -18.92 -13.09
N ASP A 458 -12.63 -18.14 -12.92
CA ASP A 458 -11.54 -18.00 -13.91
C ASP A 458 -10.20 -18.66 -13.50
N ILE A 459 -10.17 -19.66 -12.59
CA ILE A 459 -8.91 -20.32 -12.15
C ILE A 459 -8.79 -21.81 -12.53
N ASP A 460 -9.78 -22.44 -13.14
CA ASP A 460 -9.68 -23.86 -13.53
C ASP A 460 -9.66 -24.03 -15.06
N ASP A 461 -8.53 -23.75 -15.73
CA ASP A 461 -8.31 -24.17 -17.13
C ASP A 461 -6.81 -24.19 -17.52
N GLU A 462 -5.94 -24.73 -16.66
CA GLU A 462 -4.60 -25.15 -17.08
C GLU A 462 -4.12 -26.39 -16.31
N TYR A 463 -4.90 -27.49 -16.34
CA TYR A 463 -4.44 -28.81 -15.87
C TYR A 463 -5.20 -29.95 -16.56
N ASP A 464 -5.11 -30.05 -17.89
CA ASP A 464 -5.43 -31.33 -18.56
C ASP A 464 -4.54 -31.54 -19.78
N GLY A 465 -3.46 -32.27 -19.56
CA GLY A 465 -2.48 -32.57 -20.60
C GLY A 465 -1.25 -33.27 -20.07
N LEU A 466 -1.42 -34.39 -19.35
CA LEU A 466 -0.46 -35.50 -19.21
C LEU A 466 -1.05 -36.58 -18.28
N LYS A 467 -1.87 -37.47 -18.84
CA LYS A 467 -2.09 -38.82 -18.29
C LYS A 467 -1.34 -39.79 -19.17
N GLU A 468 -0.18 -40.25 -18.72
CA GLU A 468 0.14 -41.69 -18.68
C GLU A 468 1.47 -41.95 -17.95
N PHE A 469 1.46 -43.01 -17.14
CA PHE A 469 2.55 -43.64 -16.38
C PHE A 469 3.04 -43.00 -15.07
N GLY A 470 2.43 -43.46 -13.96
CA GLY A 470 3.13 -44.27 -12.95
C GLY A 470 3.95 -43.57 -11.86
N GLN A 471 3.40 -43.56 -10.63
CA GLN A 471 4.06 -43.52 -9.31
C GLN A 471 5.16 -42.46 -9.07
N ALA A 472 4.85 -41.38 -8.33
CA ALA A 472 5.52 -40.99 -7.06
C ALA A 472 5.11 -39.58 -6.56
N THR A 473 4.74 -39.55 -5.27
CA THR A 473 4.87 -38.49 -4.23
C THR A 473 4.24 -37.10 -4.37
N GLU A 474 3.38 -36.82 -3.37
CA GLU A 474 2.78 -35.54 -2.98
C GLU A 474 3.82 -34.50 -2.54
N SER A 475 3.75 -33.25 -3.03
CA SER A 475 4.02 -32.03 -2.23
C SER A 475 3.58 -30.75 -2.96
N ASN A 476 3.41 -29.68 -2.15
CA ASN A 476 3.36 -28.25 -2.47
C ASN A 476 2.00 -27.54 -2.50
N CYS A 477 1.38 -27.44 -1.32
CA CYS A 477 0.61 -26.26 -0.90
C CYS A 477 0.96 -25.79 0.55
N ALA A 478 1.91 -26.45 1.22
CA ALA A 478 2.31 -26.13 2.61
C ALA A 478 3.32 -24.95 2.69
N ASP A 479 4.17 -24.78 1.68
CA ASP A 479 5.37 -23.93 1.76
C ASP A 479 5.09 -22.42 1.88
N THR A 480 3.96 -21.93 1.37
CA THR A 480 3.63 -20.48 1.45
C THR A 480 2.98 -20.08 2.76
N PHE A 481 2.35 -21.02 3.47
CA PHE A 481 1.67 -20.74 4.74
C PHE A 481 2.58 -21.00 5.94
N ASP A 482 3.47 -21.99 5.86
CA ASP A 482 4.49 -22.24 6.88
C ASP A 482 5.48 -21.06 7.02
N ALA A 483 5.78 -20.38 5.91
CA ALA A 483 6.57 -19.15 5.90
C ALA A 483 5.92 -17.97 6.66
N ILE A 484 4.59 -17.95 6.78
CA ILE A 484 3.85 -16.94 7.55
C ILE A 484 3.81 -17.32 9.05
N TRP A 485 3.83 -18.62 9.37
CA TRP A 485 3.81 -19.14 10.74
C TRP A 485 5.18 -19.07 11.43
N ASP A 486 6.27 -19.18 10.68
CA ASP A 486 7.64 -19.05 11.20
C ASP A 486 8.04 -17.61 11.57
N GLU A 487 7.23 -16.61 11.18
CA GLU A 487 7.48 -15.18 11.48
C GLU A 487 6.71 -14.66 12.72
N ILE A 488 5.92 -15.50 13.41
CA ILE A 488 5.25 -15.13 14.66
C ILE A 488 6.17 -15.48 15.84
N PRO A 489 6.64 -14.51 16.65
CA PRO A 489 7.49 -14.82 17.80
C PRO A 489 6.77 -15.73 18.81
N ASP A 490 7.44 -16.78 19.30
CA ASP A 490 6.90 -17.76 20.25
C ASP A 490 6.33 -17.10 21.54
N ASP A 491 6.79 -15.89 21.86
CA ASP A 491 6.35 -15.08 23.00
C ASP A 491 5.03 -14.32 22.80
N GLU A 492 4.49 -14.24 21.58
CA GLU A 492 3.10 -13.79 21.34
C GLU A 492 2.09 -14.95 21.44
N ILE A 493 2.48 -16.18 21.11
CA ILE A 493 1.62 -17.37 21.23
C ILE A 493 1.40 -17.75 22.70
N LEU A 494 2.41 -17.53 23.56
CA LEU A 494 2.35 -17.84 25.00
C LEU A 494 1.77 -16.73 25.90
N ARG A 495 1.40 -15.56 25.36
CA ARG A 495 0.84 -14.43 26.16
C ARG A 495 -0.69 -14.32 26.14
N LEU A 496 -1.38 -15.29 25.55
CA LEU A 496 -2.86 -15.35 25.55
C LEU A 496 -3.46 -16.29 26.60
N GLU A 497 -2.64 -16.95 27.41
CA GLU A 497 -3.06 -17.64 28.63
C GLU A 497 -2.59 -16.88 29.88
N PHE A 498 -3.41 -15.95 30.36
CA PHE A 498 -3.78 -15.75 31.77
C PHE A 498 -4.96 -14.77 31.86
#